data_AF-A0A954X6D9-F1
#
_entry.id   AF-A0A954X6D9-F1
#
_cell.length_a   1.000
_cell.length_b   1.000
_cell.length_c   1.000
_cell.angle_alpha   90.00
_cell.angle_beta   90.00
_cell.angle_gamma   90.00
#
_symmetry.space_group_name_H-M   'P 1'
#
loop_
_entity.id
_entity.type
_entity.pdbx_description
1 polymer ?
#
loop_
_entity_poly.entity_id
_entity_poly.type
_entity_poly.pdbx_seq_one_letter_code
_entity_poly.pdbx_strand_id
1 'polypeptide(L)'
;MRATWMTGCAALLAMTVLVGCGSSTDSGATANGTTVPATAPAVDASQRLVGQWHGEVWLDEAEVAESGALTEEQVAALKATTMEVHFESGGKMLLSGVNGDQPYTTEGQWQVVQQEGPRVVIKSVEAEGAEKEILVRFDSDDQFSMSLPEPVARMGAMQFKRLR
;
A
#
# COMPACT_ATOMS: atom_id res chain seq x y z
N MET A 1 46.29 25.37 15.16
CA MET A 1 45.46 25.19 16.37
C MET A 1 45.09 23.72 16.47
N ARG A 2 45.37 23.12 17.63
CA ARG A 2 45.16 21.71 17.97
C ARG A 2 43.72 21.50 18.44
N ALA A 3 43.12 20.35 18.14
CA ALA A 3 42.29 19.59 19.10
C ALA A 3 42.11 18.15 18.61
N THR A 4 43.01 17.30 19.09
CA THR A 4 42.90 15.85 19.19
C THR A 4 41.83 15.51 20.23
N TRP A 5 40.96 14.54 19.96
CA TRP A 5 40.31 13.76 21.02
C TRP A 5 40.48 12.28 20.71
N MET A 6 41.03 11.60 21.70
CA MET A 6 41.46 10.22 21.74
C MET A 6 40.69 9.56 22.89
N THR A 7 40.35 8.28 22.72
CA THR A 7 40.19 7.28 23.80
C THR A 7 38.94 7.44 24.68
N GLY A 8 38.10 6.44 24.95
CA GLY A 8 38.17 4.99 24.84
C GLY A 8 37.53 4.39 26.11
N CYS A 9 36.77 3.30 25.99
CA CYS A 9 36.56 2.37 27.09
C CYS A 9 36.10 1.03 26.53
N ALA A 10 36.98 0.04 26.66
CA ALA A 10 36.69 -1.37 26.49
C ALA A 10 36.09 -1.92 27.78
N ALA A 11 35.18 -2.87 27.66
CA ALA A 11 34.97 -3.89 28.69
C ALA A 11 34.56 -5.21 28.01
N LEU A 12 35.49 -6.16 28.06
CA LEU A 12 35.27 -7.58 27.86
C LEU A 12 34.24 -8.10 28.88
N LEU A 13 33.47 -9.13 28.51
CA LEU A 13 33.32 -10.34 29.32
C LEU A 13 32.76 -11.48 28.45
N ALA A 14 33.57 -12.53 28.33
CA ALA A 14 33.20 -13.83 27.83
C ALA A 14 32.83 -14.73 29.02
N MET A 15 31.81 -15.59 28.89
CA MET A 15 31.78 -16.89 29.60
C MET A 15 30.69 -17.83 29.04
N THR A 16 31.15 -18.67 28.12
CA THR A 16 31.05 -20.15 28.06
C THR A 16 29.99 -20.97 28.83
N VAL A 17 29.37 -21.88 28.06
CA VAL A 17 28.85 -23.27 28.28
C VAL A 17 27.67 -23.51 29.23
N LEU A 18 26.61 -24.14 28.68
CA LEU A 18 26.04 -25.36 29.28
C LEU A 18 25.45 -26.30 28.22
N VAL A 19 25.97 -27.52 28.23
CA VAL A 19 25.52 -28.72 27.53
C VAL A 19 24.19 -29.18 28.12
N GLY A 20 23.27 -29.62 27.27
CA GLY A 20 22.01 -30.26 27.69
C GLY A 20 21.43 -31.13 26.59
N CYS A 21 22.06 -32.29 26.33
CA CYS A 21 21.43 -33.40 25.63
C CYS A 21 20.60 -34.16 26.68
N GLY A 22 19.28 -34.12 26.57
CA GLY A 22 18.36 -34.83 27.46
C GLY A 22 17.30 -35.54 26.63
N SER A 23 17.52 -36.83 26.41
CA SER A 23 16.52 -37.78 25.95
C SER A 23 15.54 -38.10 27.07
N SER A 24 14.23 -38.07 26.81
CA SER A 24 13.23 -38.97 27.41
C SER A 24 11.88 -38.80 26.72
N THR A 25 11.34 -39.93 26.28
CA THR A 25 10.03 -40.14 25.69
C THR A 25 8.91 -40.13 26.74
N ASP A 26 7.75 -39.67 26.27
CA ASP A 26 6.40 -40.19 26.51
C ASP A 26 5.47 -39.60 27.59
N SER A 27 4.24 -39.38 27.10
CA SER A 27 2.92 -39.43 27.75
C SER A 27 2.50 -38.35 28.75
N GLY A 28 1.54 -37.53 28.32
CA GLY A 28 0.75 -36.67 29.20
C GLY A 28 -0.19 -35.74 28.44
N ALA A 29 -1.25 -36.29 27.84
CA ALA A 29 -2.34 -35.51 27.27
C ALA A 29 -3.07 -34.73 28.38
N THR A 30 -3.14 -33.40 28.26
CA THR A 30 -4.34 -32.64 28.59
C THR A 30 -4.54 -31.55 27.56
N ALA A 31 -5.65 -31.69 26.85
CA ALA A 31 -6.17 -30.76 25.88
C ALA A 31 -6.39 -29.37 26.49
N ASN A 32 -5.85 -28.36 25.83
CA ASN A 32 -6.55 -27.15 25.42
C ASN A 32 -5.69 -26.46 24.37
N GLY A 33 -5.53 -27.17 23.25
CA GLY A 33 -5.02 -26.61 22.02
C GLY A 33 -6.05 -25.64 21.48
N THR A 34 -6.02 -24.39 21.95
CA THR A 34 -6.51 -23.27 21.16
C THR A 34 -5.53 -23.11 20.00
N THR A 35 -5.66 -23.99 19.00
CA THR A 35 -5.16 -23.70 17.66
C THR A 35 -5.93 -22.47 17.21
N VAL A 36 -5.31 -21.30 17.38
CA VAL A 36 -5.69 -20.12 16.61
C VAL A 36 -5.70 -20.59 15.17
N PRO A 37 -6.84 -20.50 14.45
CA PRO A 37 -6.85 -20.89 13.05
C PRO A 37 -5.74 -20.10 12.38
N ALA A 38 -4.80 -20.80 11.74
CA ALA A 38 -3.80 -20.18 10.91
C ALA A 38 -4.55 -19.29 9.92
N THR A 39 -4.47 -17.98 10.12
CA THR A 39 -5.00 -16.99 9.18
C THR A 39 -4.50 -17.42 7.81
N ALA A 40 -5.43 -17.67 6.89
CA ALA A 40 -5.10 -18.00 5.51
C ALA A 40 -4.00 -17.02 5.03
N PRO A 41 -2.98 -17.50 4.30
CA PRO A 41 -1.91 -16.62 3.84
C PRO A 41 -2.57 -15.44 3.13
N ALA A 42 -2.32 -14.23 3.65
CA ALA A 42 -2.78 -13.02 3.00
C ALA A 42 -2.25 -13.07 1.56
N VAL A 43 -3.16 -13.01 0.58
CA VAL A 43 -2.78 -12.94 -0.83
C VAL A 43 -1.75 -11.82 -0.96
N ASP A 44 -0.62 -12.12 -1.59
CA ASP A 44 0.44 -11.15 -1.83
C ASP A 44 -0.16 -9.97 -2.59
N ALA A 45 -0.05 -8.77 -2.02
CA ALA A 45 -0.61 -7.56 -2.63
C ALA A 45 -0.05 -7.32 -4.04
N SER A 46 1.19 -7.71 -4.30
CA SER A 46 1.80 -7.58 -5.62
C SER A 46 1.08 -8.46 -6.64
N GLN A 47 0.72 -9.69 -6.28
CA GLN A 47 -0.05 -10.58 -7.15
C GLN A 47 -1.48 -10.08 -7.35
N ARG A 48 -2.07 -9.51 -6.29
CA ARG A 48 -3.43 -8.97 -6.33
C ARG A 48 -3.53 -7.73 -7.22
N LEU A 49 -2.54 -6.84 -7.20
CA LEU A 49 -2.55 -5.62 -8.02
C LEU A 49 -2.44 -5.90 -9.52
N VAL A 50 -1.76 -6.98 -9.92
CA VAL A 50 -1.58 -7.31 -11.35
C VAL A 50 -2.93 -7.39 -12.06
N GLY A 51 -3.03 -6.73 -13.21
CA GLY A 51 -4.24 -6.65 -14.02
C GLY A 51 -4.62 -5.21 -14.38
N GLN A 52 -5.71 -5.10 -15.14
CA GLN A 52 -6.26 -3.81 -15.59
C GLN A 52 -7.35 -3.34 -14.63
N TRP A 53 -7.35 -2.04 -14.37
CA TRP A 53 -8.24 -1.39 -13.42
C TRP A 53 -8.78 -0.10 -14.00
N HIS A 54 -10.07 0.14 -13.77
CA HIS A 54 -10.73 1.39 -14.11
C HIS A 54 -11.11 2.14 -12.83
N GLY A 55 -10.64 3.38 -12.75
CA GLY A 55 -10.72 4.28 -11.61
C GLY A 55 -11.70 5.41 -11.86
N GLU A 56 -12.59 5.61 -10.89
CA GLU A 56 -13.55 6.71 -10.86
C GLU A 56 -13.47 7.42 -9.52
N VAL A 57 -13.72 8.73 -9.51
CA VAL A 57 -13.78 9.49 -8.26
C VAL A 57 -15.10 9.24 -7.57
N TRP A 58 -15.05 8.77 -6.33
CA TRP A 58 -16.18 8.68 -5.42
C TRP A 58 -16.07 9.78 -4.36
N LEU A 59 -17.13 10.58 -4.21
CA LEU A 59 -17.21 11.64 -3.21
C LEU A 59 -18.37 11.38 -2.26
N ASP A 60 -18.14 11.63 -0.98
CA ASP A 60 -19.18 11.71 0.04
C ASP A 60 -19.86 13.09 -0.06
N GLU A 61 -21.13 13.09 -0.45
CA GLU A 61 -21.88 14.32 -0.70
C GLU A 61 -22.14 15.14 0.57
N ALA A 62 -22.21 14.48 1.75
CA ALA A 62 -22.36 15.17 3.02
C ALA A 62 -21.07 15.92 3.39
N GLU A 63 -19.92 15.24 3.29
CA GLU A 63 -18.60 15.87 3.55
C GLU A 63 -18.29 17.01 2.58
N VAL A 64 -18.65 16.85 1.30
CA VAL A 64 -18.49 17.91 0.30
C VAL A 64 -19.34 19.13 0.69
N ALA A 65 -20.64 18.93 0.99
CA ALA A 65 -21.56 20.01 1.35
C ALA A 65 -21.13 20.73 2.65
N GLU A 66 -20.68 19.97 3.66
CA GLU A 66 -20.22 20.52 4.94
C GLU A 66 -18.89 21.27 4.82
N SER A 67 -17.99 20.83 3.93
CA SER A 67 -16.68 21.47 3.78
C SER A 67 -16.75 22.88 3.20
N GLY A 68 -17.73 23.15 2.32
CA GLY A 68 -17.78 24.37 1.51
C GLY A 68 -16.54 24.62 0.64
N ALA A 69 -15.68 23.61 0.47
CA ALA A 69 -14.37 23.76 -0.16
C ALA A 69 -14.44 23.66 -1.70
N LEU A 70 -15.51 23.07 -2.23
CA LEU A 70 -15.71 22.83 -3.64
C LEU A 70 -16.99 23.48 -4.13
N THR A 71 -16.96 24.07 -5.32
CA THR A 71 -18.16 24.47 -6.05
C THR A 71 -18.81 23.26 -6.71
N GLU A 72 -20.09 23.37 -7.08
CA GLU A 72 -20.79 22.31 -7.83
C GLU A 72 -20.07 21.95 -9.15
N GLU A 73 -19.51 22.94 -9.83
CA GLU A 73 -18.71 22.75 -11.05
C GLU A 73 -17.44 21.94 -10.78
N GLN A 74 -16.74 22.21 -9.67
CA GLN A 74 -15.56 21.45 -9.27
C GLN A 74 -15.90 20.02 -8.88
N VAL A 75 -17.03 19.80 -8.20
CA VAL A 75 -17.55 18.46 -7.89
C VAL A 75 -17.85 17.70 -9.17
N ALA A 76 -18.49 18.33 -10.15
CA ALA A 76 -18.79 17.73 -11.45
C ALA A 76 -17.49 17.36 -12.20
N ALA A 77 -16.50 18.26 -12.23
CA ALA A 77 -15.21 18.01 -12.85
C ALA A 77 -14.45 16.84 -12.18
N LEU A 78 -14.46 16.78 -10.83
CA LEU A 78 -13.86 15.66 -10.09
C LEU A 78 -14.56 14.34 -10.41
N LYS A 79 -15.90 14.30 -10.38
CA LYS A 79 -16.68 13.10 -10.72
C LYS A 79 -16.49 12.65 -12.18
N ALA A 80 -16.17 13.58 -13.09
CA ALA A 80 -15.86 13.26 -14.48
C ALA A 80 -14.43 12.71 -14.68
N THR A 81 -13.57 12.79 -13.67
CA THR A 81 -12.20 12.29 -13.76
C THR A 81 -12.19 10.77 -13.73
N THR A 82 -11.66 10.17 -14.81
CA THR A 82 -11.44 8.74 -14.93
C THR A 82 -9.96 8.43 -15.11
N MET A 83 -9.51 7.32 -14.56
CA MET A 83 -8.14 6.85 -14.70
C MET A 83 -8.11 5.34 -14.87
N GLU A 84 -7.41 4.84 -15.86
CA GLU A 84 -7.13 3.43 -16.03
C GLU A 84 -5.68 3.14 -15.62
N VAL A 85 -5.47 2.02 -14.93
CA VAL A 85 -4.13 1.56 -14.59
C VAL A 85 -3.99 0.08 -14.90
N HIS A 86 -2.92 -0.28 -15.60
CA HIS A 86 -2.54 -1.65 -15.85
C HIS A 86 -1.26 -1.95 -15.10
N PHE A 87 -1.34 -2.80 -14.07
CA PHE A 87 -0.17 -3.29 -13.35
C PHE A 87 0.28 -4.61 -13.98
N GLU A 88 1.49 -4.66 -14.51
CA GLU A 88 2.08 -5.87 -15.06
C GLU A 88 2.89 -6.63 -14.01
N SER A 89 2.96 -7.96 -14.16
CA SER A 89 3.91 -8.77 -13.41
C SER A 89 5.35 -8.32 -13.73
N GLY A 90 6.16 -8.09 -12.71
CA GLY A 90 7.54 -7.61 -12.88
C GLY A 90 7.71 -6.10 -12.68
N GLY A 91 6.68 -5.41 -12.18
CA GLY A 91 6.81 -4.04 -11.70
C GLY A 91 6.67 -2.96 -12.77
N LYS A 92 6.18 -3.29 -13.98
CA LYS A 92 5.80 -2.28 -14.98
C LYS A 92 4.35 -1.85 -14.76
N MET A 93 4.05 -0.59 -15.06
CA MET A 93 2.68 -0.10 -15.11
C MET A 93 2.43 0.78 -16.34
N LEU A 94 1.19 0.79 -16.79
CA LEU A 94 0.67 1.75 -17.76
C LEU A 94 -0.46 2.53 -17.10
N LEU A 95 -0.37 3.85 -17.11
CA LEU A 95 -1.39 4.75 -16.61
C LEU A 95 -2.03 5.46 -17.79
N SER A 96 -3.35 5.38 -17.92
CA SER A 96 -4.13 6.13 -18.92
C SER A 96 -5.22 6.93 -18.23
N GLY A 97 -5.60 8.06 -18.81
CA GLY A 97 -6.66 8.89 -18.24
C GLY A 97 -6.96 10.07 -19.12
N VAL A 98 -7.85 10.92 -18.63
CA VAL A 98 -8.21 12.16 -19.29
C VAL A 98 -7.93 13.32 -18.34
N ASN A 99 -7.17 14.32 -18.81
CA ASN A 99 -6.95 15.56 -18.10
C ASN A 99 -7.69 16.68 -18.86
N GLY A 100 -8.86 17.08 -18.38
CA GLY A 100 -9.78 17.94 -19.13
C GLY A 100 -10.33 17.21 -20.35
N ASP A 101 -9.96 17.65 -21.56
CA ASP A 101 -10.32 17.01 -22.83
C ASP A 101 -9.14 16.27 -23.48
N GLN A 102 -7.98 16.25 -22.83
CA GLN A 102 -6.77 15.65 -23.39
C GLN A 102 -6.54 14.25 -22.80
N PRO A 103 -6.68 13.18 -23.60
CA PRO A 103 -6.27 11.86 -23.16
C PRO A 103 -4.75 11.80 -23.03
N TYR A 104 -4.28 11.08 -22.03
CA TYR A 104 -2.86 10.81 -21.84
C TYR A 104 -2.62 9.34 -21.56
N THR A 105 -1.39 8.90 -21.81
CA THR A 105 -0.91 7.57 -21.45
C THR A 105 0.56 7.66 -21.08
N THR A 106 0.91 7.10 -19.94
CA THR A 106 2.25 7.21 -19.36
C THR A 106 2.68 5.83 -18.86
N GLU A 107 3.84 5.38 -19.32
CA GLU A 107 4.49 4.19 -18.79
C GLU A 107 5.20 4.51 -17.47
N GLY A 108 5.32 3.52 -16.61
CA GLY A 108 6.02 3.66 -15.35
C GLY A 108 6.44 2.34 -14.73
N GLN A 109 6.98 2.43 -13.52
CA GLN A 109 7.35 1.31 -12.69
C GLN A 109 6.60 1.38 -11.36
N TRP A 110 6.36 0.23 -10.74
CA TRP A 110 5.74 0.13 -9.43
C TRP A 110 6.33 -1.03 -8.62
N GLN A 111 6.29 -0.89 -7.30
CA GLN A 111 6.64 -1.96 -6.36
C GLN A 111 5.88 -1.82 -5.05
N VAL A 112 5.47 -2.94 -4.45
CA VAL A 112 4.95 -2.94 -3.07
C VAL A 112 6.11 -2.71 -2.11
N VAL A 113 5.99 -1.72 -1.22
CA VAL A 113 7.00 -1.43 -0.18
C VAL A 113 6.52 -1.76 1.23
N GLN A 114 5.20 -1.81 1.45
CA GLN A 114 4.60 -2.18 2.73
C GLN A 114 3.22 -2.81 2.53
N GLN A 115 2.88 -3.81 3.34
CA GLN A 115 1.55 -4.42 3.38
C GLN A 115 1.12 -4.70 4.82
N GLU A 116 -0.02 -4.16 5.21
CA GLU A 116 -0.65 -4.35 6.53
C GLU A 116 -2.15 -4.61 6.36
N GLY A 117 -2.51 -5.89 6.32
CA GLY A 117 -3.90 -6.31 6.06
C GLY A 117 -4.39 -5.79 4.70
N PRO A 118 -5.48 -4.98 4.64
CA PRO A 118 -6.00 -4.41 3.41
C PRO A 118 -5.23 -3.18 2.91
N ARG A 119 -4.29 -2.64 3.70
CA ARG A 119 -3.52 -1.44 3.38
C ARG A 119 -2.19 -1.83 2.74
N VAL A 120 -1.92 -1.26 1.58
CA VAL A 120 -0.73 -1.53 0.79
C VAL A 120 -0.11 -0.20 0.39
N VAL A 121 1.18 -0.02 0.64
CA VAL A 121 1.92 1.13 0.11
C VAL A 121 2.67 0.64 -1.11
N ILE A 122 2.43 1.30 -2.23
CA ILE A 122 3.21 1.11 -3.46
C ILE A 122 4.09 2.32 -3.68
N LYS A 123 5.31 2.08 -4.15
CA LYS A 123 6.16 3.09 -4.74
C LYS A 123 5.94 3.05 -6.24
N SER A 124 5.65 4.19 -6.83
CA SER A 124 5.34 4.38 -8.25
C SER A 124 6.30 5.41 -8.85
N VAL A 125 6.79 5.14 -10.06
CA VAL A 125 7.65 6.04 -10.83
C VAL A 125 7.08 6.14 -12.24
N GLU A 126 6.53 7.29 -12.59
CA GLU A 126 6.03 7.59 -13.94
C GLU A 126 7.18 7.98 -14.87
N ALA A 127 6.93 8.06 -16.18
CA ALA A 127 7.95 8.37 -17.20
C ALA A 127 8.71 9.69 -16.96
N GLU A 128 8.08 10.67 -16.30
CA GLU A 128 8.71 11.95 -15.94
C GLU A 128 9.69 11.84 -14.75
N GLY A 129 9.80 10.65 -14.15
CA GLY A 129 10.81 10.30 -13.14
C GLY A 129 10.46 10.71 -11.71
N ALA A 130 9.31 11.36 -11.50
CA ALA A 130 8.84 11.67 -10.15
C ALA A 130 8.38 10.39 -9.46
N GLU A 131 9.04 10.09 -8.33
CA GLU A 131 8.67 9.00 -7.44
C GLU A 131 7.53 9.42 -6.51
N LYS A 132 6.53 8.56 -6.36
CA LYS A 132 5.36 8.77 -5.49
C LYS A 132 5.11 7.52 -4.65
N GLU A 133 4.87 7.71 -3.37
CA GLU A 133 4.28 6.67 -2.52
C GLU A 133 2.77 6.80 -2.53
N ILE A 134 2.09 5.70 -2.85
CA ILE A 134 0.64 5.66 -3.00
C ILE A 134 0.10 4.62 -2.02
N LEU A 135 -0.81 5.06 -1.15
CA LEU A 135 -1.58 4.17 -0.30
C LEU A 135 -2.75 3.60 -1.09
N VAL A 136 -2.74 2.29 -1.24
CA VAL A 136 -3.84 1.48 -1.77
C VAL A 136 -4.55 0.81 -0.61
N ARG A 137 -5.88 0.92 -0.58
CA ARG A 137 -6.73 0.15 0.35
C ARG A 137 -7.60 -0.80 -0.45
N PHE A 138 -7.42 -2.09 -0.26
CA PHE A 138 -8.28 -3.10 -0.87
C PHE A 138 -9.60 -3.21 -0.11
N ASP A 139 -10.71 -3.05 -0.84
CA ASP A 139 -12.06 -3.29 -0.32
C ASP A 139 -12.53 -4.71 -0.69
N SER A 140 -12.09 -5.24 -1.84
CA SER A 140 -12.30 -6.64 -2.28
C SER A 140 -11.25 -7.07 -3.32
N ASP A 141 -11.29 -8.30 -3.83
CA ASP A 141 -10.26 -8.82 -4.78
C ASP A 141 -10.27 -8.11 -6.14
N ASP A 142 -11.43 -7.56 -6.49
CA ASP A 142 -11.68 -6.82 -7.72
C ASP A 142 -11.89 -5.32 -7.46
N GLN A 143 -11.58 -4.83 -6.26
CA GLN A 143 -11.75 -3.40 -5.91
C GLN A 143 -10.73 -2.89 -4.90
N PHE A 144 -10.17 -1.71 -5.18
CA PHE A 144 -9.40 -0.94 -4.21
C PHE A 144 -9.69 0.55 -4.33
N SER A 145 -9.21 1.33 -3.37
CA SER A 145 -9.27 2.79 -3.38
C SER A 145 -7.91 3.42 -3.12
N MET A 146 -7.67 4.59 -3.72
CA MET A 146 -6.57 5.49 -3.40
C MET A 146 -7.15 6.81 -2.88
N SER A 147 -6.54 7.40 -1.86
CA SER A 147 -6.97 8.71 -1.34
C SER A 147 -6.82 9.78 -2.40
N LEU A 148 -7.78 10.71 -2.46
CA LEU A 148 -7.61 11.94 -3.24
C LEU A 148 -6.53 12.83 -2.59
N PRO A 149 -5.90 13.74 -3.35
CA PRO A 149 -4.99 14.72 -2.79
C PRO A 149 -5.70 15.68 -1.83
N GLU A 150 -4.96 16.24 -0.87
CA GLU A 150 -5.46 17.35 -0.07
C GLU A 150 -5.77 18.57 -0.95
N PRO A 151 -6.82 19.37 -0.63
CA PRO A 151 -7.64 19.34 0.59
C PRO A 151 -8.86 18.39 0.54
N VAL A 152 -9.02 17.61 -0.53
CA VAL A 152 -10.23 16.81 -0.78
C VAL A 152 -10.12 15.36 -0.32
N ALA A 153 -8.99 14.98 0.30
CA ALA A 153 -8.71 13.62 0.77
C ALA A 153 -9.78 13.07 1.75
N ARG A 154 -10.40 13.96 2.55
CA ARG A 154 -11.46 13.58 3.49
C ARG A 154 -12.84 13.41 2.83
N MET A 155 -13.02 14.00 1.65
CA MET A 155 -14.31 14.06 0.96
C MET A 155 -14.53 12.85 0.06
N GLY A 156 -13.52 12.01 -0.15
CA GLY A 156 -13.65 10.89 -1.08
C GLY A 156 -12.35 10.19 -1.40
N ALA A 157 -12.43 9.31 -2.39
CA ALA A 157 -11.33 8.50 -2.87
C ALA A 157 -11.49 8.26 -4.37
N MET A 158 -10.38 7.95 -5.05
CA MET A 158 -10.47 7.32 -6.36
C MET A 158 -10.64 5.82 -6.15
N GLN A 159 -11.77 5.28 -6.61
CA GLN A 159 -12.11 3.86 -6.50
C GLN A 159 -11.82 3.16 -7.81
N PHE A 160 -11.08 2.06 -7.72
CA PHE A 160 -10.68 1.25 -8.86
C PHE A 160 -11.40 -0.08 -8.83
N LYS A 161 -11.94 -0.47 -9.99
CA LYS A 161 -12.56 -1.78 -10.22
C LYS A 161 -11.77 -2.53 -11.27
N ARG A 162 -11.55 -3.81 -11.04
CA ARG A 162 -10.83 -4.67 -12.00
C ARG A 162 -11.65 -4.80 -13.29
N LEU A 163 -10.99 -4.59 -14.42
CA LEU A 163 -11.55 -4.90 -15.73
C LEU A 163 -11.41 -6.40 -16.01
N ARG A 164 -12.47 -7.01 -16.53
CA ARG A 164 -12.55 -8.46 -16.82
C ARG A 164 -12.36 -8.74 -18.30
#